data_AF-A0A197JXP7-F1
#
_entry.id   AF-A0A197JXP7-F1
#
_cell.length_a   1.000
_cell.length_b   1.000
_cell.length_c   1.000
_cell.angle_alpha   90.00
_cell.angle_beta   90.00
_cell.angle_gamma   90.00
#
_symmetry.space_group_name_H-M   'P 1'
#
loop_
_entity.id
_entity.type
_entity.pdbx_description
1 polymer ?
#
loop_
_entity_poly.entity_id
_entity_poly.type
_entity_poly.pdbx_seq_one_letter_code
_entity_poly.pdbx_strand_id
1 'polypeptide(L)'
;RTRLTNTIWEDEHTFCYQVDVKGVCVARRADNHMVNGTKLLNVVGMSRGKRDGILKNEKGRVVVKVGAMHLKGVWIPLDRAMHHAKAHNIEEGLYPLLVDDPAAFLYQHPHTAAVSSGNDSDVFLESDWPISCYSCQ
;
A
#
# COMPACT_ATOMS: atom_id res chain seq x y z
N ARG A 1 8.03 -7.79 -7.52
CA ARG A 1 6.61 -7.38 -7.57
C ARG A 1 6.23 -6.84 -6.19
N THR A 2 5.72 -5.62 -6.12
CA THR A 2 5.38 -4.97 -4.85
C THR A 2 4.16 -5.64 -4.21
N ARG A 3 4.23 -5.96 -2.91
CA ARG A 3 3.13 -6.58 -2.17
C ARG A 3 2.20 -5.50 -1.62
N LEU A 4 0.90 -5.65 -1.86
CA LEU A 4 -0.13 -4.81 -1.26
C LEU A 4 -0.49 -5.36 0.13
N THR A 5 -0.56 -4.50 1.14
CA THR A 5 -1.10 -4.83 2.46
C THR A 5 -2.25 -3.90 2.80
N ASN A 6 -3.08 -4.32 3.77
CA ASN A 6 -4.17 -3.50 4.30
C ASN A 6 -4.02 -3.40 5.83
N THR A 7 -4.12 -2.18 6.36
CA THR A 7 -3.96 -1.90 7.79
C THR A 7 -5.05 -0.92 8.24
N ILE A 8 -5.56 -1.09 9.46
CA ILE A 8 -6.52 -0.16 10.07
C ILE A 8 -5.79 1.14 10.44
N TRP A 9 -6.37 2.27 10.08
CA TRP A 9 -6.03 3.58 10.61
C TRP A 9 -7.10 3.99 11.61
N GLU A 10 -6.84 3.71 12.89
CA GLU A 10 -7.81 3.87 13.97
C GLU A 10 -8.26 5.33 14.14
N ASP A 11 -7.32 6.27 14.15
CA ASP A 11 -7.62 7.72 14.34
C ASP A 11 -8.63 8.27 13.31
N GLU A 12 -8.64 7.70 12.10
CA GLU A 12 -9.47 8.15 10.99
C GLU A 12 -10.62 7.17 10.67
N HIS A 13 -10.77 6.11 11.47
CA HIS A 13 -11.79 5.06 11.30
C HIS A 13 -11.87 4.50 9.87
N THR A 14 -10.72 4.29 9.24
CA THR A 14 -10.62 3.82 7.85
C THR A 14 -9.54 2.78 7.69
N PHE A 15 -9.55 2.08 6.56
CA PHE A 15 -8.48 1.19 6.15
C PHE A 15 -7.48 1.92 5.25
N CYS A 16 -6.22 1.52 5.30
CA CYS A 16 -5.18 1.98 4.40
C CYS A 16 -4.57 0.80 3.63
N TYR A 17 -4.66 0.89 2.30
CA TYR A 17 -3.84 0.08 1.42
C TYR A 17 -2.41 0.61 1.44
N GLN A 18 -1.43 -0.29 1.46
CA GLN A 18 -0.03 0.07 1.63
C GLN A 18 0.86 -0.73 0.68
N VAL A 19 1.90 -0.07 0.18
CA VAL A 19 2.99 -0.69 -0.58
C VAL A 19 4.33 -0.14 -0.09
N ASP A 20 5.33 -1.01 -0.03
CA ASP A 20 6.70 -0.62 0.29
C ASP A 20 7.53 -0.47 -0.99
N VAL A 21 8.03 0.74 -1.23
CA VAL A 21 8.81 1.06 -2.43
C VAL A 21 10.08 1.78 -2.02
N LYS A 22 11.25 1.24 -2.38
CA LYS A 22 12.57 1.80 -2.03
C LYS A 22 12.71 2.11 -0.52
N GLY A 23 12.18 1.23 0.33
CA GLY A 23 12.21 1.40 1.79
C GLY A 23 11.24 2.44 2.35
N VAL A 24 10.31 2.94 1.53
CA VAL A 24 9.26 3.88 1.95
C VAL A 24 7.89 3.22 1.82
N CYS A 25 7.14 3.18 2.93
CA CYS A 25 5.75 2.75 2.93
C CYS A 25 4.86 3.90 2.43
N VAL A 26 4.17 3.69 1.31
CA VAL A 26 3.20 4.62 0.74
C VAL A 26 1.80 4.07 0.98
N ALA A 27 0.91 4.91 1.51
CA ALA A 27 -0.44 4.53 1.89
C ALA A 27 -1.50 5.26 1.07
N ARG A 28 -2.61 4.57 0.82
CA ARG A 28 -3.86 5.10 0.24
C ARG A 28 -5.04 4.73 1.12
N ARG A 29 -5.90 5.70 1.44
CA ARG A 29 -7.10 5.45 2.23
C ARG A 29 -8.17 4.73 1.41
N ALA A 30 -8.94 3.86 2.06
CA ALA A 30 -10.04 3.13 1.43
C ALA A 30 -11.32 3.97 1.26
N ASP A 31 -11.60 4.88 2.20
CA ASP A 31 -12.84 5.68 2.27
C ASP A 31 -12.93 6.80 1.22
N ASN A 32 -11.83 7.50 0.95
CA ASN A 32 -11.82 8.68 0.08
C ASN A 32 -10.69 8.67 -0.97
N HIS A 33 -9.97 7.55 -1.08
CA HIS A 33 -8.88 7.33 -2.03
C HIS A 33 -7.70 8.31 -1.94
N MET A 34 -7.60 9.14 -0.90
CA MET A 34 -6.44 10.01 -0.74
C MET A 34 -5.17 9.19 -0.52
N VAL A 35 -4.06 9.69 -1.05
CA VAL A 35 -2.74 9.05 -0.99
C VAL A 35 -1.80 9.94 -0.17
N ASN A 36 -0.92 9.31 0.62
CA ASN A 36 0.10 10.06 1.37
C ASN A 36 1.19 10.58 0.40
N GLY A 37 0.99 11.80 -0.09
CA GLY A 37 1.89 12.48 -1.03
C GLY A 37 3.28 12.76 -0.46
N THR A 38 3.40 12.91 0.87
CA THR A 38 4.72 13.02 1.52
C THR A 38 5.54 11.74 1.34
N LYS A 39 4.93 10.57 1.54
CA LYS A 39 5.64 9.29 1.35
C LYS A 39 5.92 9.03 -0.13
N LEU A 40 4.95 9.29 -1.01
CA LEU A 40 5.13 9.15 -2.46
C LEU A 40 6.34 9.95 -2.98
N LEU A 41 6.47 11.23 -2.60
CA LEU A 41 7.58 12.06 -3.06
C LEU A 41 8.93 11.71 -2.38
N ASN A 42 8.91 11.05 -1.22
CA ASN A 42 10.13 10.51 -0.63
C ASN A 42 10.66 9.31 -1.43
N VAL A 43 9.80 8.51 -2.08
CA VAL A 43 10.23 7.43 -3.00
C VAL A 43 11.04 7.99 -4.18
N VAL A 44 10.70 9.19 -4.64
CA VAL A 44 11.44 9.91 -5.69
C VAL A 44 12.82 10.38 -5.21
N GLY A 45 13.03 10.47 -3.89
CA GLY A 45 14.27 11.02 -3.32
C GLY A 45 14.33 12.54 -3.34
N MET A 46 13.19 13.23 -3.32
CA MET A 46 13.17 14.70 -3.29
C MET A 46 13.72 15.27 -1.98
N SER A 47 14.39 16.42 -2.07
CA SER A 47 14.75 17.19 -0.88
C SER A 47 13.50 17.67 -0.14
N ARG A 48 13.64 17.86 1.19
CA ARG A 48 12.56 18.32 2.06
C ARG A 48 11.90 19.61 1.53
N GLY A 49 12.70 20.63 1.22
CA GLY A 49 12.17 21.92 0.75
C GLY A 49 11.41 21.81 -0.58
N LYS A 50 11.92 21.03 -1.54
CA LYS A 50 11.24 20.82 -2.83
C LYS A 50 9.91 20.09 -2.66
N ARG A 51 9.92 18.99 -1.88
CA ARG A 51 8.72 18.23 -1.55
C ARG A 51 7.67 19.10 -0.87
N ASP A 52 8.06 19.83 0.16
CA ASP A 52 7.15 20.69 0.93
C ASP A 52 6.58 21.81 0.05
N GLY A 53 7.38 22.36 -0.88
CA GLY A 53 6.93 23.32 -1.88
C GLY A 53 5.89 22.76 -2.86
N ILE A 54 6.09 21.54 -3.36
CA ILE A 54 5.12 20.86 -4.23
C ILE A 54 3.81 20.62 -3.49
N LEU A 55 3.88 19.99 -2.31
CA LEU A 55 2.70 19.65 -1.53
C LEU A 55 1.94 20.89 -1.04
N LYS A 56 2.61 22.01 -0.78
CA LYS A 56 1.97 23.29 -0.42
C LYS A 56 1.12 23.88 -1.57
N ASN A 57 1.27 23.41 -2.80
CA ASN A 57 0.49 23.88 -3.94
C ASN A 57 -0.58 22.88 -4.38
N GLU A 58 -0.65 21.70 -3.77
CA GLU A 58 -1.67 20.72 -4.09
C GLU A 58 -3.05 21.12 -3.55
N LYS A 59 -4.05 21.09 -4.45
CA LYS A 59 -5.45 21.40 -4.15
C LYS A 59 -6.11 20.19 -3.45
N GLY A 60 -7.01 20.46 -2.50
CA GLY A 60 -7.71 19.40 -1.76
C GLY A 60 -6.80 18.58 -0.83
N ARG A 61 -5.61 19.10 -0.51
CA ARG A 61 -4.69 18.42 0.41
C ARG A 61 -5.21 18.45 1.85
N VAL A 62 -4.89 17.41 2.60
CA VAL A 62 -5.15 17.31 4.05
C VAL A 62 -3.83 17.06 4.77
N VAL A 63 -3.60 17.72 5.90
CA VAL A 63 -2.36 17.60 6.67
C VAL A 63 -2.60 16.83 7.95
N VAL A 64 -1.92 15.68 8.09
CA VAL A 64 -1.96 14.84 9.28
C VAL A 64 -0.65 15.01 10.04
N LYS A 65 -0.74 15.65 11.21
CA LYS A 65 0.42 16.04 12.04
C LYS A 65 0.70 15.07 13.18
N VAL A 66 -0.33 14.37 13.66
CA VAL A 66 -0.30 13.46 14.80
C VAL A 66 -0.68 12.06 14.33
N GLY A 67 -0.36 11.02 15.10
CA GLY A 67 -0.63 9.63 14.77
C GLY A 67 0.62 8.86 14.32
N ALA A 68 0.39 7.65 13.78
CA ALA A 68 1.45 6.72 13.41
C ALA A 68 2.44 7.34 12.39
N MET A 69 3.75 7.13 12.59
CA MET A 69 4.79 7.78 11.79
C MET A 69 4.70 7.54 10.27
N HIS A 70 4.20 6.37 9.88
CA HIS A 70 4.04 6.00 8.48
C HIS A 70 2.78 6.63 7.85
N LEU A 71 1.83 7.12 8.65
CA LEU A 71 0.60 7.78 8.19
C LEU A 71 0.64 9.31 8.30
N LYS A 72 1.54 9.86 9.12
CA LYS A 72 1.80 11.31 9.17
C LYS A 72 2.27 11.85 7.80
N GLY A 73 1.83 13.06 7.47
CA GLY A 73 2.21 13.75 6.25
C GLY A 73 1.07 14.54 5.61
N VAL A 74 1.31 14.98 4.38
CA VAL A 74 0.29 15.61 3.52
C VAL A 74 -0.33 14.53 2.66
N TRP A 75 -1.65 14.39 2.78
CA TRP A 75 -2.49 13.54 1.96
C TRP A 75 -3.04 14.34 0.79
N ILE A 76 -3.00 13.77 -0.41
CA ILE A 76 -3.44 14.42 -1.65
C ILE A 76 -4.45 13.53 -2.38
N PRO A 77 -5.35 14.11 -3.19
CA PRO A 77 -6.26 13.34 -4.04
C PRO A 77 -5.54 12.36 -4.98
N LEU A 78 -6.23 11.26 -5.33
CA LEU A 78 -5.66 10.16 -6.13
C LEU A 78 -5.14 10.63 -7.49
N ASP A 79 -5.89 11.48 -8.19
CA ASP A 79 -5.52 12.04 -9.49
C ASP A 79 -4.19 12.83 -9.41
N ARG A 80 -4.01 13.60 -8.33
CA ARG A 80 -2.77 14.34 -8.06
C ARG A 80 -1.62 13.40 -7.74
N ALA A 81 -1.86 12.34 -6.96
CA ALA A 81 -0.86 11.32 -6.69
C ALA A 81 -0.41 10.58 -7.96
N MET A 82 -1.36 10.20 -8.83
CA MET A 82 -1.07 9.60 -10.13
C MET A 82 -0.26 10.52 -11.05
N HIS A 83 -0.58 11.82 -11.05
CA HIS A 83 0.19 12.81 -11.80
C HIS A 83 1.66 12.85 -11.36
N HIS A 84 1.92 12.90 -10.05
CA HIS A 84 3.30 12.87 -9.51
C HIS A 84 4.00 11.55 -9.78
N ALA A 85 3.29 10.43 -9.66
CA ALA A 85 3.87 9.11 -9.94
C ALA A 85 4.38 9.02 -11.38
N LYS A 86 3.54 9.40 -12.35
CA LYS A 86 3.89 9.45 -13.78
C LYS A 86 4.99 10.44 -14.10
N ALA A 87 4.90 11.66 -13.55
CA ALA A 87 5.91 12.70 -13.78
C ALA A 87 7.33 12.32 -13.28
N HIS A 88 7.42 11.35 -12.36
CA HIS A 88 8.66 10.87 -11.78
C HIS A 88 8.99 9.41 -12.11
N ASN A 89 8.23 8.76 -12.99
CA ASN A 89 8.39 7.36 -13.40
C ASN A 89 8.47 6.39 -12.20
N ILE A 90 7.54 6.53 -11.25
CA ILE A 90 7.43 5.62 -10.09
C ILE A 90 6.11 4.85 -10.06
N GLU A 91 5.28 4.94 -11.10
CA GLU A 91 3.99 4.24 -11.17
C GLU A 91 4.13 2.72 -11.03
N GLU A 92 5.16 2.13 -11.65
CA GLU A 92 5.39 0.68 -11.62
C GLU A 92 5.67 0.19 -10.19
N GLY A 93 6.51 0.93 -9.45
CA GLY A 93 6.82 0.59 -8.06
C GLY A 93 5.61 0.68 -7.15
N LEU A 94 4.71 1.64 -7.43
CA LEU A 94 3.49 1.86 -6.65
C LEU A 94 2.34 0.92 -7.03
N TYR A 95 2.45 0.13 -8.10
CA TYR A 95 1.41 -0.83 -8.45
C TYR A 95 1.29 -1.94 -7.37
N PRO A 96 0.08 -2.27 -6.87
CA PRO A 96 -1.24 -1.86 -7.37
C PRO A 96 -1.92 -0.71 -6.59
N LEU A 97 -1.20 0.07 -5.77
CA LEU A 97 -1.80 1.07 -4.87
C LEU A 97 -2.67 2.13 -5.59
N LEU A 98 -2.26 2.57 -6.78
CA LEU A 98 -2.87 3.69 -7.50
C LEU A 98 -3.90 3.28 -8.57
N VAL A 99 -4.22 1.99 -8.69
CA VAL A 99 -5.28 1.50 -9.61
C VAL A 99 -6.66 1.84 -9.07
N ASP A 100 -7.73 1.76 -9.85
CA ASP A 100 -9.07 2.15 -9.39
C ASP A 100 -9.49 1.41 -8.11
N ASP A 101 -9.37 0.07 -8.13
CA ASP A 101 -9.66 -0.81 -6.99
C ASP A 101 -8.42 -1.61 -6.53
N PRO A 102 -7.70 -1.17 -5.48
CA PRO A 102 -6.59 -1.91 -4.90
C PRO A 102 -7.05 -3.19 -4.18
N ALA A 103 -8.30 -3.26 -3.69
CA ALA A 103 -8.78 -4.36 -2.87
C ALA A 103 -8.75 -5.70 -3.63
N ALA A 104 -8.98 -5.65 -4.95
CA ALA A 104 -8.87 -6.79 -5.85
C ALA A 104 -7.52 -7.54 -5.77
N PHE A 105 -6.46 -6.87 -5.29
CA PHE A 105 -5.12 -7.43 -5.18
C PHE A 105 -4.77 -7.99 -3.80
N LEU A 106 -5.64 -7.81 -2.79
CA LEU A 106 -5.40 -8.35 -1.44
C LEU A 106 -5.59 -9.87 -1.37
N TYR A 107 -6.45 -10.44 -2.21
CA TYR A 107 -6.81 -11.86 -2.20
C TYR A 107 -6.16 -12.69 -3.31
N GLN A 108 -5.37 -12.06 -4.19
CA GLN A 108 -4.66 -12.74 -5.27
C GLN A 108 -3.35 -13.39 -4.78
N HIS A 109 -3.43 -14.23 -3.74
CA HIS A 109 -2.41 -15.23 -3.43
C HIS A 109 -3.07 -16.47 -2.80
N PRO A 110 -3.32 -17.50 -3.62
CA PRO A 110 -2.66 -18.77 -3.35
C PRO A 110 -1.91 -19.20 -4.60
N HIS A 111 -0.58 -19.05 -4.58
CA HIS A 111 0.26 -19.85 -5.46
C HIS A 111 1.44 -20.35 -4.63
N THR A 112 1.22 -21.54 -4.06
CA THR A 112 2.25 -22.56 -3.91
C THR A 112 3.14 -22.56 -5.14
N ALA A 113 4.45 -22.46 -4.90
CA ALA A 113 5.46 -22.51 -5.92
C ALA A 113 5.30 -23.81 -6.73
N ALA A 114 5.13 -23.67 -8.05
CA ALA A 114 5.28 -24.79 -8.96
C ALA A 114 6.76 -25.20 -8.95
N VAL A 115 7.07 -26.31 -8.28
CA VAL A 115 8.32 -27.05 -8.49
C VAL A 115 8.08 -28.01 -9.64
N SER A 116 8.72 -27.75 -10.79
CA SER A 116 8.83 -28.72 -11.86
C SER A 116 10.10 -29.55 -11.69
N SER A 117 9.95 -30.85 -11.96
CA SER A 117 10.94 -31.90 -12.26
C SER A 117 11.48 -32.73 -11.09
N GLY A 118 11.10 -34.01 -11.09
CA GLY A 118 11.73 -35.10 -10.35
C GLY A 118 10.71 -36.08 -9.77
N ASN A 119 10.57 -37.25 -10.40
CA ASN A 119 9.91 -38.42 -9.82
C ASN A 119 10.37 -38.63 -8.37
N ASP A 120 9.44 -38.78 -7.42
CA ASP A 120 9.39 -40.00 -6.61
C ASP A 120 8.03 -40.14 -5.93
N SER A 121 7.61 -41.38 -5.84
CA SER A 121 6.45 -41.94 -5.15
C SER A 121 6.29 -41.38 -3.73
N ASP A 122 5.15 -40.76 -3.42
CA ASP A 122 4.27 -41.20 -2.33
C ASP A 122 3.07 -40.27 -2.18
N VAL A 123 1.88 -40.90 -2.25
CA VAL A 123 0.58 -40.29 -2.03
C VAL A 123 0.25 -40.47 -0.56
N PHE A 124 0.25 -39.39 0.23
CA PHE A 124 -0.59 -39.33 1.43
C PHE A 124 -1.23 -37.95 1.56
N LEU A 125 -2.56 -37.99 1.48
CA LEU A 125 -3.48 -36.91 1.83
C LEU A 125 -3.35 -36.63 3.33
N GLU A 126 -3.10 -35.39 3.72
CA GLU A 126 -3.63 -34.90 4.99
C GLU A 126 -3.88 -33.40 4.91
N SER A 127 -5.17 -33.10 4.73
CA SER A 127 -5.88 -32.01 5.36
C SER A 127 -5.36 -31.74 6.77
N ASP A 128 -4.95 -30.50 7.05
CA ASP A 128 -5.44 -29.85 8.26
C ASP A 128 -5.27 -28.32 8.22
N TRP A 129 -6.42 -27.66 8.28
CA TRP A 129 -6.55 -26.27 8.65
C TRP A 129 -6.12 -26.07 10.10
N PRO A 130 -5.76 -24.84 10.48
CA PRO A 130 -6.51 -24.30 11.62
C PRO A 130 -7.21 -23.00 11.23
N ILE A 131 -8.53 -23.11 11.08
CA ILE A 131 -9.43 -22.06 11.53
C ILE A 131 -9.19 -21.91 13.03
N SER A 132 -8.90 -20.71 13.50
CA SER A 132 -9.33 -20.33 14.85
C SER A 132 -9.99 -18.97 14.79
N CYS A 133 -11.31 -19.05 14.67
CA CYS A 133 -12.27 -18.01 14.98
C CYS A 133 -12.65 -18.15 16.48
N TYR A 134 -12.66 -17.02 17.18
CA TYR A 134 -13.53 -16.66 18.31
C TYR A 134 -13.56 -17.52 19.60
N SER A 135 -13.23 -16.81 20.69
CA SER A 135 -14.03 -16.63 21.92
C SER A 135 -13.55 -17.29 23.22
N CYS A 136 -13.64 -16.45 24.25
CA CYS A 136 -13.86 -16.73 25.68
C CYS A 136 -12.67 -17.16 26.54
N GLN A 137 -12.07 -16.18 27.22
CA GLN A 137 -12.06 -16.15 28.69
C GLN A 137 -12.12 -14.70 29.18
#